data_AF-A0A934HYI8-F1
#
_entry.id   AF-A0A934HYI8-F1
#
_cell.length_a   1.000
_cell.length_b   1.000
_cell.length_c   1.000
_cell.angle_alpha   90.00
_cell.angle_beta   90.00
_cell.angle_gamma   90.00
#
_symmetry.space_group_name_H-M   'P 1'
#
loop_
_entity.id
_entity.type
_entity.pdbx_description
1 polymer ?
#
loop_
_entity_poly.entity_id
_entity_poly.type
_entity_poly.pdbx_seq_one_letter_code
_entity_poly.pdbx_strand_id
1 'polypeptide(L)'
;MSKIITSAAEKILEKQPAEVFEKEKVVEEKREVKVMSVPSAITEYVGAARGDTIGLVIANVDYYLHEKMGLDKKYRSIGIISARTGAGPQIMAADEAVKATNTEVVSIELARDTKGGAGHGSLIILAAEDVSDARRAVEVALKELDRTFGDVYGCDVGHLELQYTARASLALEKAFGAPLGKAFGIIVGAPAGIGVVMADTAMKTANVEIVTYASPDAGTAHSNEVIITITGDSGAVRQSVIAAREVGLSLLRAMGQEPKTDTEPYI
;
A
#
# COMPACT_ATOMS: atom_id res chain seq x y z
N MET A 1 -27.24 41.47 58.86
CA MET A 1 -27.70 41.83 57.50
C MET A 1 -26.46 42.25 56.73
N SER A 2 -25.97 41.39 55.84
CA SER A 2 -26.16 41.50 54.37
C SER A 2 -25.23 42.58 53.80
N LYS A 3 -24.33 42.35 52.84
CA LYS A 3 -24.17 41.25 51.88
C LYS A 3 -22.92 41.60 51.01
N ILE A 4 -22.24 40.58 50.46
CA ILE A 4 -21.46 40.60 49.19
C ILE A 4 -20.16 41.44 49.31
N ILE A 5 -18.93 40.93 49.20
CA ILE A 5 -18.27 40.18 48.12
C ILE A 5 -16.99 39.55 48.71
N THR A 6 -16.93 38.21 48.87
CA THR A 6 -15.64 37.48 48.79
C THR A 6 -15.90 36.03 48.40
N SER A 7 -16.20 35.80 47.12
CA SER A 7 -16.00 34.50 46.47
C SER A 7 -14.82 34.68 45.53
N ALA A 8 -13.69 34.03 45.72
CA ALA A 8 -13.44 32.77 45.01
C ALA A 8 -12.27 31.95 45.59
N ALA A 9 -11.78 32.26 46.79
CA ALA A 9 -10.51 31.69 47.27
C ALA A 9 -10.62 30.51 48.26
N GLU A 10 -11.81 30.17 48.79
CA GLU A 10 -11.92 29.20 49.92
C GLU A 10 -12.70 27.91 49.62
N LYS A 11 -12.80 27.45 48.37
CA LYS A 11 -13.54 26.21 48.05
C LYS A 11 -12.80 25.17 47.21
N ILE A 12 -11.48 25.02 47.37
CA ILE A 12 -10.73 23.94 46.70
C ILE A 12 -9.79 23.19 47.66
N LEU A 13 -10.20 22.98 48.90
CA LEU A 13 -9.53 22.04 49.82
C LEU A 13 -10.60 21.26 50.56
N GLU A 14 -10.99 20.12 49.99
CA GLU A 14 -11.46 18.89 50.64
C GLU A 14 -12.40 18.14 49.68
N LYS A 15 -11.82 17.16 48.98
CA LYS A 15 -12.42 15.85 48.66
C LYS A 15 -11.46 15.07 47.74
N GLN A 16 -10.75 14.11 48.33
CA GLN A 16 -10.49 12.85 47.66
C GLN A 16 -11.38 11.80 48.32
N PRO A 17 -11.82 10.80 47.55
CA PRO A 17 -11.30 9.46 47.84
C PRO A 17 -10.72 8.79 46.59
N ALA A 18 -9.81 7.86 46.89
CA ALA A 18 -8.97 7.11 45.98
C ALA A 18 -9.73 6.36 44.89
N GLU A 19 -9.35 6.59 43.63
CA GLU A 19 -9.70 5.71 42.52
C GLU A 19 -8.63 4.62 42.37
N VAL A 20 -9.14 3.40 42.26
CA VAL A 20 -8.42 2.14 42.09
C VAL A 20 -7.76 2.15 40.71
N PHE A 21 -6.44 1.91 40.66
CA PHE A 21 -5.74 1.58 39.43
C PHE A 21 -6.21 0.21 38.93
N GLU A 22 -7.24 0.18 38.08
CA GLU A 22 -7.48 -0.95 37.21
C GLU A 22 -6.47 -0.91 36.05
N LYS A 23 -5.64 -1.95 35.95
CA LYS A 23 -4.79 -2.18 34.78
C LYS A 23 -5.70 -2.41 33.58
N GLU A 24 -5.77 -1.43 32.68
CA GLU A 24 -6.30 -1.64 31.34
C GLU A 24 -5.50 -2.77 30.68
N LYS A 25 -6.17 -3.92 30.51
CA LYS A 25 -5.67 -4.97 29.64
C LYS A 25 -5.70 -4.42 28.22
N VAL A 26 -4.52 -4.26 27.63
CA VAL A 26 -4.38 -4.13 26.17
C VAL A 26 -4.97 -5.41 25.57
N VAL A 27 -6.21 -5.33 25.11
CA VAL A 27 -6.80 -6.35 24.27
C VAL A 27 -6.23 -6.10 22.88
N GLU A 28 -5.30 -6.94 22.45
CA GLU A 28 -4.99 -7.08 21.03
C GLU A 28 -6.27 -7.51 20.32
N GLU A 29 -7.03 -6.53 19.81
CA GLU A 29 -8.07 -6.81 18.83
C GLU A 29 -7.39 -7.42 17.60
N LYS A 30 -7.54 -8.73 17.45
CA LYS A 30 -7.34 -9.38 16.17
C LYS A 30 -8.35 -8.76 15.20
N ARG A 31 -7.89 -7.79 14.39
CA ARG A 31 -8.62 -7.32 13.22
C ARG A 31 -8.87 -8.52 12.31
N GLU A 32 -10.09 -9.03 12.29
CA GLU A 32 -10.55 -9.99 11.29
C GLU A 32 -10.62 -9.26 9.95
N VAL A 33 -9.60 -9.48 9.12
CA VAL A 33 -9.60 -9.04 7.73
C VAL A 33 -10.58 -9.93 6.97
N LYS A 34 -11.55 -9.30 6.30
CA LYS A 34 -12.62 -9.99 5.59
C LYS A 34 -12.09 -10.51 4.26
N VAL A 35 -11.33 -11.60 4.28
CA VAL A 35 -10.95 -12.33 3.07
C VAL A 35 -12.26 -12.81 2.43
N MET A 36 -12.62 -12.24 1.28
CA MET A 36 -13.81 -12.63 0.53
C MET A 36 -13.54 -13.92 -0.24
N SER A 37 -13.27 -15.03 0.46
CA SER A 37 -13.09 -16.33 -0.17
C SER A 37 -14.39 -17.13 -0.13
N VAL A 38 -15.06 -17.21 -1.27
CA VAL A 38 -16.00 -18.31 -1.52
C VAL A 38 -15.15 -19.59 -1.68
N PRO A 39 -15.54 -20.74 -1.09
CA PRO A 39 -14.82 -21.99 -1.29
C PRO A 39 -14.72 -22.33 -2.78
N SER A 40 -13.50 -22.60 -3.26
CA SER A 40 -13.24 -23.04 -4.63
C SER A 40 -12.93 -24.53 -4.64
N ALA A 41 -13.38 -25.24 -5.67
CA ALA A 41 -13.02 -26.63 -5.93
C ALA A 41 -11.61 -26.77 -6.51
N ILE A 42 -10.96 -25.66 -6.90
CA ILE A 42 -9.63 -25.63 -7.50
C ILE A 42 -8.59 -25.41 -6.39
N THR A 43 -7.64 -26.33 -6.26
CA THR A 43 -6.62 -26.32 -5.20
C THR A 43 -5.68 -25.13 -5.28
N GLU A 44 -5.45 -24.60 -6.47
CA GLU A 44 -4.59 -23.47 -6.75
C GLU A 44 -5.17 -22.18 -6.19
N TYR A 45 -6.48 -22.11 -5.96
CA TYR A 45 -7.11 -20.92 -5.40
C TYR A 45 -6.71 -20.72 -3.93
N VAL A 46 -6.28 -19.51 -3.61
CA VAL A 46 -5.97 -19.09 -2.24
C VAL A 46 -7.05 -18.14 -1.73
N GLY A 47 -7.42 -17.14 -2.51
CA GLY A 47 -8.44 -16.16 -2.12
C GLY A 47 -8.59 -15.02 -3.11
N ALA A 48 -9.47 -14.09 -2.75
CA ALA A 48 -9.69 -12.85 -3.47
C ALA A 48 -9.75 -11.67 -2.49
N ALA A 49 -9.41 -10.49 -2.97
CA ALA A 49 -9.31 -9.27 -2.18
C ALA A 49 -9.55 -8.01 -3.04
N ARG A 50 -9.44 -6.83 -2.42
CA ARG A 50 -9.66 -5.51 -3.04
C ARG A 50 -8.83 -5.32 -4.32
N GLY A 51 -9.36 -4.53 -5.24
CA GLY A 51 -8.77 -4.30 -6.57
C GLY A 51 -9.13 -5.37 -7.61
N ASP A 52 -10.18 -6.15 -7.34
CA ASP A 52 -10.49 -7.40 -8.04
C ASP A 52 -9.24 -8.29 -8.12
N THR A 53 -8.56 -8.44 -6.98
CA THR A 53 -7.32 -9.19 -6.86
C THR A 53 -7.62 -10.66 -6.58
N ILE A 54 -7.01 -11.56 -7.35
CA ILE A 54 -7.01 -13.00 -7.11
C ILE A 54 -5.62 -13.45 -6.66
N GLY A 55 -5.60 -14.30 -5.64
CA GLY A 55 -4.41 -15.00 -5.18
C GLY A 55 -4.47 -16.48 -5.54
N LEU A 56 -3.42 -16.97 -6.19
CA LEU A 56 -3.30 -18.37 -6.61
C LEU A 56 -1.94 -18.95 -6.22
N VAL A 57 -1.83 -20.28 -6.20
CA VAL A 57 -0.58 -21.00 -6.01
C VAL A 57 -0.50 -22.19 -6.97
N ILE A 58 0.68 -22.44 -7.52
CA ILE A 58 0.98 -23.66 -8.28
C ILE A 58 2.11 -24.39 -7.56
N ALA A 59 1.88 -25.64 -7.17
CA ALA A 59 2.86 -26.43 -6.40
C ALA A 59 4.03 -26.93 -7.24
N ASN A 60 3.79 -27.23 -8.51
CA ASN A 60 4.81 -27.72 -9.42
C ASN A 60 4.51 -27.22 -10.83
N VAL A 61 5.16 -26.12 -11.20
CA VAL A 61 5.00 -25.53 -12.54
C VAL A 61 5.50 -26.52 -13.59
N ASP A 62 4.77 -26.63 -14.70
CA ASP A 62 5.20 -27.41 -15.86
C ASP A 62 6.61 -27.03 -16.30
N TYR A 63 7.41 -28.00 -16.73
CA TYR A 63 8.82 -27.79 -17.08
C TYR A 63 9.02 -26.74 -18.18
N TYR A 64 8.22 -26.80 -19.26
CA TYR A 64 8.38 -25.87 -20.38
C TYR A 64 7.90 -24.47 -20.00
N LEU A 65 6.83 -24.39 -19.21
CA LEU A 65 6.35 -23.11 -18.70
C LEU A 65 7.37 -22.50 -17.73
N HIS A 66 7.97 -23.30 -16.86
CA HIS A 66 9.02 -22.88 -15.93
C HIS A 66 10.22 -22.24 -16.66
N GLU A 67 10.70 -22.88 -17.73
CA GLU A 67 11.76 -22.31 -18.59
C GLU A 67 11.33 -20.99 -19.24
N LYS A 68 10.08 -20.90 -19.74
CA LYS A 68 9.57 -19.68 -20.39
C LYS A 68 9.36 -18.52 -19.42
N MET A 69 9.01 -18.81 -18.18
CA MET A 69 8.86 -17.81 -17.11
C MET A 69 10.21 -17.36 -16.54
N GLY A 70 11.33 -18.01 -16.91
CA GLY A 70 12.65 -17.65 -16.42
C GLY A 70 12.85 -17.96 -14.93
N LEU A 71 12.16 -18.96 -14.41
CA LEU A 71 12.27 -19.38 -13.02
C LEU A 71 13.62 -20.06 -12.75
N ASP A 72 14.19 -19.86 -11.57
CA ASP A 72 15.33 -20.66 -11.13
C ASP A 72 14.89 -22.13 -10.96
N LYS A 73 15.74 -23.08 -11.37
CA LYS A 73 15.51 -24.52 -11.27
C LYS A 73 15.29 -25.00 -9.84
N LYS A 74 15.78 -24.27 -8.83
CA LYS A 74 15.50 -24.59 -7.41
C LYS A 74 14.01 -24.40 -7.07
N TYR A 75 13.33 -23.48 -7.75
CA TYR A 75 11.93 -23.18 -7.49
C TYR A 75 10.99 -24.01 -8.35
N ARG A 76 10.08 -24.73 -7.69
CA ARG A 76 9.03 -25.49 -8.37
C ARG A 76 7.65 -24.95 -8.08
N SER A 77 7.51 -24.24 -6.96
CA SER A 77 6.25 -23.62 -6.54
C SER A 77 6.24 -22.13 -6.86
N ILE A 78 5.08 -21.62 -7.28
CA ILE A 78 4.86 -20.18 -7.44
C ILE A 78 3.59 -19.73 -6.73
N GLY A 79 3.66 -18.55 -6.12
CA GLY A 79 2.53 -17.76 -5.69
C GLY A 79 2.22 -16.69 -6.74
N ILE A 80 0.95 -16.43 -6.99
CA ILE A 80 0.48 -15.52 -8.03
C ILE A 80 -0.48 -14.53 -7.39
N ILE A 81 -0.22 -13.23 -7.58
CA ILE A 81 -1.15 -12.15 -7.21
C ILE A 81 -1.47 -11.41 -8.50
N SER A 82 -2.73 -11.40 -8.91
CA SER A 82 -3.17 -10.75 -10.15
C SER A 82 -4.40 -9.88 -9.90
N ALA A 83 -4.40 -8.64 -10.40
CA ALA A 83 -5.42 -7.65 -10.09
C ALA A 83 -5.82 -6.80 -11.29
N ARG A 84 -7.09 -6.36 -11.30
CA ARG A 84 -7.63 -5.45 -12.32
C ARG A 84 -7.35 -3.98 -12.00
N THR A 85 -7.41 -3.62 -10.71
CA THR A 85 -7.29 -2.25 -10.24
C THR A 85 -6.20 -2.16 -9.18
N GLY A 86 -5.23 -1.29 -9.43
CA GLY A 86 -4.07 -1.07 -8.59
C GLY A 86 -2.84 -1.74 -9.18
N ALA A 87 -1.70 -1.15 -8.86
CA ALA A 87 -0.45 -1.88 -8.87
C ALA A 87 0.32 -1.63 -7.59
N GLY A 88 0.55 -0.37 -7.22
CA GLY A 88 1.28 -0.04 -6.00
C GLY A 88 0.71 -0.67 -4.72
N PRO A 89 -0.62 -0.80 -4.49
CA PRO A 89 -1.13 -1.47 -3.30
C PRO A 89 -0.75 -2.95 -3.25
N GLN A 90 -0.81 -3.64 -4.40
CA GLN A 90 -0.42 -5.04 -4.55
C GLN A 90 1.09 -5.23 -4.43
N ILE A 91 1.90 -4.32 -4.97
CA ILE A 91 3.36 -4.36 -4.83
C ILE A 91 3.77 -4.14 -3.37
N MET A 92 3.16 -3.18 -2.67
CA MET A 92 3.39 -2.98 -1.23
C MET A 92 2.98 -4.19 -0.40
N ALA A 93 1.84 -4.80 -0.72
CA ALA A 93 1.39 -6.03 -0.07
C ALA A 93 2.33 -7.21 -0.34
N ALA A 94 2.84 -7.34 -1.57
CA ALA A 94 3.85 -8.33 -1.91
C ALA A 94 5.18 -8.07 -1.17
N ASP A 95 5.54 -6.80 -0.94
CA ASP A 95 6.73 -6.43 -0.16
C ASP A 95 6.64 -6.91 1.30
N GLU A 96 5.45 -6.85 1.90
CA GLU A 96 5.20 -7.44 3.22
C GLU A 96 5.20 -8.98 3.18
N ALA A 97 4.65 -9.57 2.11
CA ALA A 97 4.64 -11.03 1.95
C ALA A 97 6.05 -11.63 1.88
N VAL A 98 6.96 -11.03 1.11
CA VAL A 98 8.34 -11.50 0.98
C VAL A 98 9.18 -11.22 2.23
N LYS A 99 8.80 -10.26 3.09
CA LYS A 99 9.39 -10.11 4.43
C LYS A 99 8.96 -11.24 5.37
N ALA A 100 7.77 -11.78 5.18
CA ALA A 100 7.14 -12.75 6.08
C ALA A 100 7.37 -14.21 5.68
N THR A 101 8.00 -14.47 4.54
CA THR A 101 8.12 -15.81 3.94
C THR A 101 9.47 -16.02 3.26
N ASN A 102 9.81 -17.28 2.96
CA ASN A 102 11.00 -17.62 2.18
C ASN A 102 10.69 -17.63 0.67
N THR A 103 10.18 -16.51 0.15
CA THR A 103 9.83 -16.35 -1.27
C THR A 103 10.72 -15.33 -1.97
N GLU A 104 10.99 -15.55 -3.25
CA GLU A 104 11.68 -14.59 -4.12
C GLU A 104 10.70 -13.96 -5.13
N VAL A 105 10.96 -12.71 -5.51
CA VAL A 105 10.15 -11.99 -6.51
C VAL A 105 10.67 -12.28 -7.91
N VAL A 106 9.88 -13.01 -8.69
CA VAL A 106 10.23 -13.41 -10.06
C VAL A 106 9.96 -12.25 -11.02
N SER A 107 8.72 -11.80 -11.07
CA SER A 107 8.27 -10.72 -11.93
C SER A 107 7.20 -9.86 -11.27
N ILE A 108 7.19 -8.60 -11.64
CA ILE A 108 6.14 -7.62 -11.36
C ILE A 108 5.85 -6.95 -12.70
N GLU A 109 4.65 -7.18 -13.22
CA GLU A 109 4.23 -6.69 -14.53
C GLU A 109 3.01 -5.80 -14.36
N LEU A 110 3.02 -4.66 -15.06
CA LEU A 110 1.96 -3.66 -15.01
C LEU A 110 1.18 -3.68 -16.31
N ALA A 111 -0.15 -3.77 -16.21
CA ALA A 111 -1.04 -3.71 -17.36
C ALA A 111 -1.85 -2.41 -17.35
N ARG A 112 -2.11 -1.81 -18.51
CA ARG A 112 -3.09 -0.73 -18.60
C ARG A 112 -4.49 -1.28 -18.34
N ASP A 113 -5.09 -0.93 -17.19
CA ASP A 113 -6.37 -1.51 -16.79
C ASP A 113 -7.19 -0.55 -15.91
N THR A 114 -7.25 -0.78 -14.59
CA THR A 114 -8.17 -0.10 -13.66
C THR A 114 -9.61 -0.04 -14.16
N LYS A 115 -10.00 -1.05 -14.97
CA LYS A 115 -11.35 -1.19 -15.54
C LYS A 115 -11.81 0.05 -16.32
N GLY A 116 -10.88 0.68 -17.02
CA GLY A 116 -11.12 1.91 -17.80
C GLY A 116 -10.72 3.20 -17.07
N GLY A 117 -10.38 3.14 -15.78
CA GLY A 117 -9.76 4.23 -15.03
C GLY A 117 -8.38 4.60 -15.57
N ALA A 118 -7.62 5.47 -14.90
CA ALA A 118 -6.40 6.05 -15.46
C ALA A 118 -5.12 5.21 -15.25
N GLY A 119 -5.15 4.16 -14.43
CA GLY A 119 -3.94 3.50 -13.91
C GLY A 119 -3.70 2.08 -14.40
N HIS A 120 -3.02 1.30 -13.57
CA HIS A 120 -2.62 -0.08 -13.85
C HIS A 120 -3.46 -1.15 -13.13
N GLY A 121 -3.50 -2.34 -13.75
CA GLY A 121 -3.62 -3.61 -13.05
C GLY A 121 -2.23 -4.24 -12.89
N SER A 122 -2.14 -5.40 -12.25
CA SER A 122 -0.84 -6.03 -11.96
C SER A 122 -0.84 -7.55 -12.08
N LEU A 123 0.31 -8.12 -12.44
CA LEU A 123 0.66 -9.52 -12.26
C LEU A 123 1.97 -9.62 -11.48
N ILE A 124 1.94 -10.26 -10.31
CA ILE A 124 3.10 -10.48 -9.46
C ILE A 124 3.29 -11.98 -9.29
N ILE A 125 4.50 -12.46 -9.61
CA ILE A 125 4.89 -13.86 -9.46
C ILE A 125 5.95 -13.96 -8.36
N LEU A 126 5.65 -14.75 -7.33
CA LEU A 126 6.56 -15.11 -6.25
C LEU A 126 6.97 -16.57 -6.42
N ALA A 127 8.24 -16.90 -6.19
CA ALA A 127 8.74 -18.27 -6.28
C ALA A 127 9.19 -18.80 -4.91
N ALA A 128 8.99 -20.09 -4.70
CA ALA A 128 9.36 -20.79 -3.47
C ALA A 128 9.80 -22.24 -3.76
N GLU A 129 10.66 -22.78 -2.89
CA GLU A 129 11.00 -24.21 -2.95
C GLU A 129 9.83 -25.07 -2.45
N ASP A 130 9.12 -24.58 -1.43
CA ASP A 130 7.92 -25.21 -0.86
C ASP A 130 6.65 -24.42 -1.25
N VAL A 131 5.62 -25.16 -1.66
CA VAL A 131 4.29 -24.62 -1.96
C VAL A 131 3.65 -23.96 -0.74
N SER A 132 4.02 -24.39 0.47
CA SER A 132 3.52 -23.81 1.71
C SER A 132 3.96 -22.35 1.88
N ASP A 133 5.23 -22.04 1.59
CA ASP A 133 5.76 -20.68 1.57
C ASP A 133 5.09 -19.82 0.48
N ALA A 134 4.94 -20.36 -0.73
CA ALA A 134 4.27 -19.66 -1.83
C ALA A 134 2.80 -19.33 -1.49
N ARG A 135 2.04 -20.30 -0.94
CA ARG A 135 0.66 -20.07 -0.49
C ARG A 135 0.63 -19.04 0.63
N ARG A 136 1.53 -19.15 1.61
CA ARG A 136 1.60 -18.23 2.74
C ARG A 136 1.86 -16.79 2.29
N ALA A 137 2.76 -16.60 1.32
CA ALA A 137 3.05 -15.29 0.77
C ALA A 137 1.81 -14.66 0.13
N VAL A 138 1.05 -15.45 -0.65
CA VAL A 138 -0.21 -15.00 -1.26
C VAL A 138 -1.24 -14.64 -0.20
N GLU A 139 -1.41 -15.44 0.85
CA GLU A 139 -2.31 -15.13 1.97
C GLU A 139 -1.95 -13.81 2.67
N VAL A 140 -0.65 -13.57 2.92
CA VAL A 140 -0.16 -12.34 3.55
C VAL A 140 -0.45 -11.15 2.64
N ALA A 141 -0.11 -11.25 1.35
CA ALA A 141 -0.37 -10.18 0.40
C ALA A 141 -1.86 -9.84 0.32
N LEU A 142 -2.74 -10.83 0.16
CA LEU A 142 -4.19 -10.61 0.10
C LEU A 142 -4.72 -9.91 1.37
N LYS A 143 -4.18 -10.27 2.55
CA LYS A 143 -4.58 -9.68 3.83
C LYS A 143 -4.17 -8.21 3.96
N GLU A 144 -3.06 -7.82 3.36
CA GLU A 144 -2.53 -6.45 3.45
C GLU A 144 -3.28 -5.45 2.55
N LEU A 145 -4.05 -5.91 1.56
CA LEU A 145 -4.65 -5.04 0.56
C LEU A 145 -5.65 -4.03 1.13
N ASP A 146 -6.40 -4.36 2.18
CA ASP A 146 -7.28 -3.36 2.82
C ASP A 146 -6.47 -2.18 3.38
N ARG A 147 -5.26 -2.43 3.90
CA ARG A 147 -4.36 -1.40 4.40
C ARG A 147 -3.68 -0.64 3.27
N THR A 148 -3.12 -1.33 2.28
CA THR A 148 -2.35 -0.67 1.21
C THR A 148 -3.22 0.10 0.21
N PHE A 149 -4.53 -0.17 0.17
CA PHE A 149 -5.50 0.68 -0.51
C PHE A 149 -5.95 1.91 0.31
N GLY A 150 -5.54 2.02 1.57
CA GLY A 150 -5.96 3.10 2.50
C GLY A 150 -5.73 4.50 1.98
N ASP A 151 -4.65 4.69 1.22
CA ASP A 151 -4.25 5.97 0.65
C ASP A 151 -4.40 6.02 -0.88
N VAL A 152 -5.37 5.26 -1.41
CA VAL A 152 -5.84 5.36 -2.80
C VAL A 152 -7.14 6.17 -2.82
N TYR A 153 -7.11 7.34 -3.45
CA TYR A 153 -8.23 8.27 -3.48
C TYR A 153 -8.80 8.38 -4.90
N GLY A 154 -9.96 7.77 -5.15
CA GLY A 154 -10.62 7.78 -6.46
C GLY A 154 -11.69 8.86 -6.59
N CYS A 155 -11.91 9.33 -7.80
CA CYS A 155 -13.06 10.16 -8.21
C CYS A 155 -13.37 9.97 -9.71
N ASP A 156 -14.35 10.70 -10.25
CA ASP A 156 -14.80 10.52 -11.64
C ASP A 156 -13.72 10.91 -12.67
N VAL A 157 -12.91 11.93 -12.36
CA VAL A 157 -11.94 12.50 -13.31
C VAL A 157 -10.51 11.98 -13.13
N GLY A 158 -10.26 11.11 -12.15
CA GLY A 158 -8.91 10.61 -11.84
C GLY A 158 -8.77 9.99 -10.46
N HIS A 159 -7.53 9.81 -10.03
CA HIS A 159 -7.20 9.24 -8.73
C HIS A 159 -5.84 9.72 -8.23
N LEU A 160 -5.63 9.57 -6.92
CA LEU A 160 -4.32 9.65 -6.28
C LEU A 160 -4.00 8.30 -5.66
N GLU A 161 -2.73 7.96 -5.60
CA GLU A 161 -2.25 6.84 -4.81
C GLU A 161 -0.96 7.23 -4.09
N LEU A 162 -0.91 6.97 -2.79
CA LEU A 162 0.25 7.23 -1.96
C LEU A 162 0.60 5.95 -1.20
N GLN A 163 1.89 5.61 -1.17
CA GLN A 163 2.40 4.49 -0.39
C GLN A 163 3.60 4.91 0.45
N TYR A 164 3.78 4.26 1.60
CA TYR A 164 4.92 4.48 2.47
C TYR A 164 5.35 3.18 3.16
N THR A 165 6.66 2.96 3.24
CA THR A 165 7.25 1.99 4.14
C THR A 165 8.51 2.57 4.78
N ALA A 166 8.77 2.23 6.04
CA ALA A 166 10.02 2.57 6.70
C ALA A 166 11.17 1.65 6.26
N ARG A 167 10.87 0.52 5.62
CA ARG A 167 11.85 -0.49 5.24
C ARG A 167 11.40 -1.27 3.99
N ALA A 168 11.86 -0.83 2.83
CA ALA A 168 11.62 -1.51 1.55
C ALA A 168 12.34 -2.87 1.48
N SER A 169 11.72 -3.81 0.78
CA SER A 169 12.24 -5.16 0.52
C SER A 169 12.23 -5.49 -0.97
N LEU A 170 12.29 -6.79 -1.28
CA LEU A 170 12.54 -7.33 -2.60
C LEU A 170 11.48 -6.97 -3.64
N ALA A 171 10.22 -6.74 -3.25
CA ALA A 171 9.18 -6.40 -4.22
C ALA A 171 9.33 -4.95 -4.70
N LEU A 172 9.63 -4.03 -3.77
CA LEU A 172 9.88 -2.63 -4.12
C LEU A 172 11.22 -2.44 -4.85
N GLU A 173 12.24 -3.22 -4.49
CA GLU A 173 13.50 -3.24 -5.24
C GLU A 173 13.28 -3.72 -6.67
N LYS A 174 12.54 -4.82 -6.87
CA LYS A 174 12.22 -5.35 -8.20
C LYS A 174 11.40 -4.38 -9.03
N ALA A 175 10.39 -3.74 -8.44
CA ALA A 175 9.46 -2.87 -9.16
C ALA A 175 10.06 -1.50 -9.50
N PHE A 176 10.83 -0.92 -8.57
CA PHE A 176 11.23 0.48 -8.64
C PHE A 176 12.72 0.72 -8.38
N GLY A 177 13.53 -0.30 -8.11
CA GLY A 177 14.92 -0.12 -7.68
C GLY A 177 15.03 0.51 -6.28
N ALA A 178 14.02 0.32 -5.43
CA ALA A 178 14.03 0.83 -4.07
C ALA A 178 15.27 0.33 -3.29
N PRO A 179 16.02 1.22 -2.60
CA PRO A 179 17.15 0.79 -1.79
C PRO A 179 16.69 -0.12 -0.63
N LEU A 180 17.18 -1.36 -0.64
CA LEU A 180 16.80 -2.37 0.36
C LEU A 180 17.05 -1.87 1.79
N GLY A 181 16.06 -2.07 2.65
CA GLY A 181 16.16 -1.71 4.06
C GLY A 181 15.99 -0.21 4.35
N LYS A 182 15.74 0.64 3.35
CA LYS A 182 15.53 2.08 3.52
C LYS A 182 14.05 2.44 3.51
N ALA A 183 13.74 3.64 3.98
CA ALA A 183 12.39 4.18 3.84
C ALA A 183 12.10 4.49 2.37
N PHE A 184 10.86 4.27 1.96
CA PHE A 184 10.45 4.41 0.57
C PHE A 184 9.02 4.94 0.49
N GLY A 185 8.78 5.84 -0.46
CA GLY A 185 7.48 6.43 -0.74
C GLY A 185 7.12 6.32 -2.21
N ILE A 186 5.85 6.05 -2.51
CA ILE A 186 5.30 6.08 -3.87
C ILE A 186 4.25 7.18 -3.91
N ILE A 187 4.31 8.03 -4.93
CA ILE A 187 3.41 9.18 -5.10
C ILE A 187 2.89 9.14 -6.53
N VAL A 188 1.58 8.99 -6.68
CA VAL A 188 0.90 8.85 -7.96
C VAL A 188 -0.22 9.88 -8.06
N GLY A 189 -0.31 10.55 -9.20
CA GLY A 189 -1.43 11.42 -9.53
C GLY A 189 -1.94 11.21 -10.95
N ALA A 190 -3.27 11.07 -11.07
CA ALA A 190 -4.01 11.02 -12.32
C ALA A 190 -5.15 12.07 -12.32
N PRO A 191 -5.36 12.82 -13.43
CA PRO A 191 -4.57 12.80 -14.66
C PRO A 191 -3.13 13.27 -14.43
N ALA A 192 -2.22 12.84 -15.31
CA ALA A 192 -0.77 12.94 -15.15
C ALA A 192 -0.25 14.33 -14.70
N GLY A 193 -0.89 15.42 -15.14
CA GLY A 193 -0.52 16.78 -14.71
C GLY A 193 -0.63 17.03 -13.21
N ILE A 194 -1.59 16.39 -12.52
CA ILE A 194 -1.70 16.43 -11.06
C ILE A 194 -0.46 15.77 -10.43
N GLY A 195 -0.06 14.61 -10.95
CA GLY A 195 1.13 13.90 -10.49
C GLY A 195 2.43 14.70 -10.66
N VAL A 196 2.54 15.55 -11.70
CA VAL A 196 3.68 16.49 -11.85
C VAL A 196 3.74 17.49 -10.68
N VAL A 197 2.60 18.09 -10.31
CA VAL A 197 2.54 19.06 -9.21
C VAL A 197 2.79 18.39 -7.85
N MET A 198 2.27 17.17 -7.68
CA MET A 198 2.53 16.36 -6.49
C MET A 198 4.02 16.02 -6.35
N ALA A 199 4.67 15.64 -7.45
CA ALA A 199 6.10 15.33 -7.47
C ALA A 199 6.96 16.56 -7.11
N ASP A 200 6.69 17.72 -7.73
CA ASP A 200 7.39 18.98 -7.42
C ASP A 200 7.22 19.37 -5.94
N THR A 201 6.01 19.20 -5.40
CA THR A 201 5.70 19.49 -3.99
C THR A 201 6.45 18.55 -3.05
N ALA A 202 6.46 17.24 -3.33
CA ALA A 202 7.17 16.26 -2.54
C ALA A 202 8.67 16.62 -2.43
N MET A 203 9.30 16.91 -3.56
CA MET A 203 10.74 17.21 -3.62
C MET A 203 11.14 18.52 -2.94
N LYS A 204 10.21 19.48 -2.81
CA LYS A 204 10.42 20.74 -2.09
C LYS A 204 10.13 20.65 -0.60
N THR A 205 9.44 19.61 -0.15
CA THR A 205 8.94 19.50 1.23
C THR A 205 10.04 19.10 2.21
N ALA A 206 10.85 18.11 1.85
CA ALA A 206 11.91 17.60 2.70
C ALA A 206 13.11 17.13 1.87
N ASN A 207 14.23 16.88 2.52
CA ASN A 207 15.42 16.34 1.87
C ASN A 207 15.23 14.85 1.58
N VAL A 208 14.74 14.54 0.37
CA VAL A 208 14.52 13.18 -0.14
C VAL A 208 15.20 13.01 -1.49
N GLU A 209 15.47 11.77 -1.87
CA GLU A 209 16.07 11.41 -3.15
C GLU A 209 15.04 10.74 -4.04
N ILE A 210 15.05 11.07 -5.34
CA ILE A 210 14.23 10.38 -6.34
C ILE A 210 14.87 9.03 -6.67
N VAL A 211 14.08 7.97 -6.59
CA VAL A 211 14.49 6.65 -7.08
C VAL A 211 14.00 6.45 -8.51
N THR A 212 12.70 6.68 -8.77
CA THR A 212 12.13 6.62 -10.11
C THR A 212 11.20 7.77 -10.41
N TYR A 213 11.13 8.13 -11.69
CA TYR A 213 10.12 9.02 -12.26
C TYR A 213 9.53 8.34 -13.48
N ALA A 214 8.21 8.19 -13.53
CA ALA A 214 7.47 7.62 -14.64
C ALA A 214 6.32 8.55 -15.06
N SER A 215 6.00 8.50 -16.34
CA SER A 215 5.01 9.34 -17.02
C SER A 215 4.29 8.52 -18.11
N PRO A 216 3.25 9.05 -18.78
CA PRO A 216 2.44 8.27 -19.72
C PRO A 216 3.23 7.61 -20.87
N ASP A 217 4.34 8.20 -21.30
CA ASP A 217 5.14 7.66 -22.42
C ASP A 217 6.50 7.08 -21.97
N ALA A 218 6.78 7.12 -20.66
CA ALA A 218 8.05 6.62 -20.13
C ALA A 218 7.85 5.99 -18.75
N GLY A 219 8.11 4.69 -18.63
CA GLY A 219 8.09 3.97 -17.35
C GLY A 219 6.71 3.50 -16.87
N THR A 220 5.63 3.85 -17.57
CA THR A 220 4.29 3.30 -17.33
C THR A 220 3.83 2.46 -18.53
N ALA A 221 2.83 1.60 -18.34
CA ALA A 221 2.11 0.96 -19.44
C ALA A 221 1.07 1.91 -20.08
N HIS A 222 1.49 3.11 -20.48
CA HIS A 222 0.60 4.15 -21.02
C HIS A 222 -0.60 4.51 -20.12
N SER A 223 -0.37 4.52 -18.80
CA SER A 223 -1.35 5.08 -17.86
C SER A 223 -1.36 6.60 -17.95
N ASN A 224 -2.47 7.21 -17.52
CA ASN A 224 -2.55 8.67 -17.43
C ASN A 224 -2.12 9.14 -16.03
N GLU A 225 -0.93 8.71 -15.63
CA GLU A 225 -0.34 8.98 -14.33
C GLU A 225 1.05 9.61 -14.49
N VAL A 226 1.42 10.44 -13.53
CA VAL A 226 2.83 10.62 -13.18
C VAL A 226 3.05 9.93 -11.85
N ILE A 227 4.10 9.12 -11.81
CA ILE A 227 4.51 8.34 -10.65
C ILE A 227 5.93 8.76 -10.30
N ILE A 228 6.13 9.19 -9.06
CA ILE A 228 7.47 9.37 -8.50
C ILE A 228 7.64 8.46 -7.31
N THR A 229 8.82 7.86 -7.18
CA THR A 229 9.21 7.15 -5.98
C THR A 229 10.41 7.81 -5.34
N ILE A 230 10.41 7.83 -4.01
CA ILE A 230 11.41 8.57 -3.21
C ILE A 230 11.96 7.72 -2.08
N THR A 231 13.19 8.00 -1.68
CA THR A 231 13.88 7.40 -0.54
C THR A 231 14.54 8.49 0.31
N GLY A 232 14.99 8.14 1.52
CA GLY A 232 15.64 9.05 2.45
C GLY A 232 15.40 8.68 3.90
N ASP A 233 15.49 9.66 4.79
CA ASP A 233 15.10 9.50 6.19
C ASP A 233 13.59 9.26 6.29
N SER A 234 13.18 8.31 7.13
CA SER A 234 11.79 7.86 7.24
C SER A 234 10.80 9.01 7.51
N GLY A 235 11.17 9.95 8.39
CA GLY A 235 10.40 11.15 8.66
C GLY A 235 10.27 12.07 7.43
N ALA A 236 11.35 12.28 6.69
CA ALA A 236 11.39 13.14 5.50
C ALA A 236 10.57 12.54 4.35
N VAL A 237 10.68 11.23 4.13
CA VAL A 237 9.86 10.50 3.14
C VAL A 237 8.39 10.63 3.48
N ARG A 238 7.99 10.32 4.74
CA ARG A 238 6.59 10.42 5.16
C ARG A 238 6.04 11.84 5.02
N GLN A 239 6.81 12.86 5.40
CA GLN A 239 6.42 14.27 5.24
C GLN A 239 6.19 14.63 3.77
N SER A 240 7.08 14.21 2.87
CA SER A 240 6.97 14.47 1.43
C SER A 240 5.75 13.81 0.81
N VAL A 241 5.44 12.57 1.21
CA VAL A 241 4.24 11.84 0.77
C VAL A 241 2.96 12.54 1.25
N ILE A 242 2.91 12.98 2.52
CA ILE A 242 1.74 13.69 3.07
C ILE A 242 1.52 15.03 2.35
N ALA A 243 2.56 15.82 2.13
CA ALA A 243 2.44 17.10 1.42
C ALA A 243 1.96 16.90 -0.04
N ALA A 244 2.46 15.87 -0.72
CA ALA A 244 2.00 15.49 -2.05
C ALA A 244 0.51 15.07 -2.05
N ARG A 245 0.07 14.31 -1.05
CA ARG A 245 -1.34 13.95 -0.85
C ARG A 245 -2.21 15.19 -0.73
N GLU A 246 -1.83 16.13 0.12
CA GLU A 246 -2.61 17.34 0.39
C GLU A 246 -2.79 18.22 -0.86
N VAL A 247 -1.71 18.44 -1.63
CA VAL A 247 -1.80 19.22 -2.88
C VAL A 247 -2.61 18.48 -3.93
N GLY A 248 -2.42 17.16 -4.09
CA GLY A 248 -3.17 16.35 -5.06
C GLY A 248 -4.67 16.36 -4.76
N LEU A 249 -5.07 16.17 -3.49
CA LEU A 249 -6.48 16.20 -3.08
C LEU A 249 -7.08 17.60 -3.33
N SER A 250 -6.31 18.65 -3.08
CA SER A 250 -6.74 20.02 -3.32
C SER A 250 -6.97 20.30 -4.81
N LEU A 251 -6.12 19.77 -5.69
CA LEU A 251 -6.27 19.90 -7.14
C LEU A 251 -7.51 19.16 -7.66
N LEU A 252 -7.74 17.93 -7.21
CA LEU A 252 -8.97 17.19 -7.57
C LEU A 252 -10.23 17.91 -7.07
N ARG A 253 -10.21 18.48 -5.85
CA ARG A 253 -11.32 19.31 -5.35
C ARG A 253 -11.54 20.58 -6.17
N ALA A 254 -10.47 21.21 -6.64
CA ALA A 254 -10.57 22.37 -7.53
C ALA A 254 -11.20 22.02 -8.89
N MET A 255 -11.13 20.75 -9.31
CA MET A 255 -11.84 20.21 -10.48
C MET A 255 -13.31 19.82 -10.17
N GLY A 256 -13.83 20.19 -8.99
CA GLY A 256 -15.20 19.90 -8.59
C GLY A 256 -15.44 18.48 -8.10
N GLN A 257 -14.38 17.76 -7.72
CA GLN A 257 -14.48 16.37 -7.25
C GLN A 257 -14.42 16.25 -5.72
N GLU A 258 -14.89 15.12 -5.21
CA GLU A 258 -14.74 14.73 -3.81
C GLU A 258 -13.98 13.40 -3.73
N PRO A 259 -12.63 13.41 -3.89
CA PRO A 259 -11.84 12.18 -3.91
C PRO A 259 -11.90 11.47 -2.56
N LYS A 260 -12.21 10.16 -2.58
CA LYS A 260 -12.39 9.32 -1.38
C LYS A 260 -11.58 8.04 -1.49
N THR A 261 -11.12 7.57 -0.34
CA THR A 261 -10.65 6.20 -0.17
C THR A 261 -11.80 5.34 0.32
N ASP A 262 -11.78 4.07 -0.04
CA ASP A 262 -12.77 3.08 0.37
C ASP A 262 -12.33 2.28 1.61
N THR A 263 -11.15 2.56 2.15
CA THR A 263 -10.61 1.96 3.39
C THR A 263 -9.97 3.04 4.28
N GLU A 264 -9.27 2.64 5.34
CA GLU A 264 -8.67 3.57 6.30
C GLU A 264 -7.25 3.97 5.84
N PRO A 265 -6.95 5.28 5.68
CA PRO A 265 -5.60 5.75 5.41
C PRO A 265 -4.61 5.27 6.47
N TYR A 266 -3.42 4.85 6.03
CA TYR A 266 -2.38 4.30 6.92
C TYR A 266 -1.13 5.18 7.01
N ILE A 267 -1.03 6.22 6.16
CA ILE A 267 0.10 7.15 6.10
C ILE A 267 -0.13 8.39 6.96
#